data_AF-A0A7C2HKU4-F1
#
_entry.id   AF-A0A7C2HKU4-F1
#
_cell.length_a   1.000
_cell.length_b   1.000
_cell.length_c   1.000
_cell.angle_alpha   90.00
_cell.angle_beta   90.00
_cell.angle_gamma   90.00
#
_symmetry.space_group_name_H-M   'P 1'
#
loop_
_entity.id
_entity.type
_entity.pdbx_description
1 polymer ?
#
loop_
_entity_poly.entity_id
_entity_poly.type
_entity_poly.pdbx_seq_one_letter_code
_entity_poly.pdbx_strand_id
1 'polypeptide(L)'
;MPILPTTKTPPKPSLSDLTVLWYGQTKIGKCLGGNSLLVNPLNGRLVRMESLVRHQPGPVLTMKEAGLLASQTPSAFVENEPEQLYLVKTQTGRWIEATANHPFLTREGWKPLSELGLGDRVAVVAQYPLLACHGDTDDELVKILAYLIADGSLANKSAIFTKCDPVVRMDFEAAVEAKGDECVEFVNQKGITHVRIRGKRGHRNNVIGHLRRFGLTGLRSREKFIPDFVFGLTRRKQKLFLNRLFTCDGSVEASGRISFSSTSVRMVEQVQHLLARYGIVSLIRDRFLNGSLYGAELLIAAKEDVLRFIDQIGFYGEKAVKAEAVRQNLYQVRAAETQLDRVGPVLFDRVKSIQPSRVAPVFDLTVEETHNFVANDFVLHNSTFCSQADGAVFLATEPGLNALEVFQVPILSWEDLLAACAEISEGKHTFKTVVIDTIDNAYKFCTEYILRKYKVEHESDLAYGKGYAIVNNEFQRVLTKLAFLPYGLYLISHAKEIEVETRTGKYTRIVPTLPEKARKIVLGMVDMVLYCDLDVSAGADGEQIIRRVIRTKPSLYYEAGDRTGRLPETIELDYRKFLEAFQSAAGAPVKAQAAGKQAK
;
A
#
# COMPACT_ATOMS: atom_id res chain seq x y z
N MET A 1 56.24 -6.51 -5.64
CA MET A 1 55.57 -6.61 -6.95
C MET A 1 55.75 -5.29 -7.68
N PRO A 2 55.90 -5.27 -9.02
CA PRO A 2 55.85 -4.01 -9.76
C PRO A 2 54.53 -3.29 -9.45
N ILE A 3 54.64 -1.99 -9.12
CA ILE A 3 53.48 -1.13 -8.77
C ILE A 3 52.65 -0.80 -10.01
N LEU A 4 53.26 -0.91 -11.20
CA LEU A 4 52.63 -0.62 -12.48
C LEU A 4 51.92 -1.87 -13.02
N PRO A 5 50.66 -1.74 -13.51
CA PRO A 5 49.92 -2.85 -14.07
C PRO A 5 50.58 -3.35 -15.36
N THR A 6 50.69 -4.67 -15.52
CA THR A 6 51.23 -5.32 -16.72
C THR A 6 50.15 -5.64 -17.76
N THR A 7 48.87 -5.46 -17.40
CA THR A 7 47.70 -5.64 -18.26
C THR A 7 46.74 -4.46 -18.09
N LYS A 8 45.90 -4.20 -19.11
CA LYS A 8 44.86 -3.18 -18.99
C LYS A 8 43.82 -3.62 -17.96
N THR A 9 43.50 -2.75 -17.01
CA THR A 9 42.40 -2.96 -16.06
C THR A 9 41.08 -3.02 -16.85
N PRO A 10 40.29 -4.11 -16.75
CA PRO A 10 39.00 -4.19 -17.41
C PRO A 10 38.01 -3.17 -16.81
N PRO A 11 36.99 -2.73 -17.56
CA PRO A 11 35.92 -1.90 -17.01
C PRO A 11 35.23 -2.62 -15.85
N LYS A 12 34.89 -1.87 -14.80
CA LYS A 12 34.13 -2.38 -13.65
C LYS A 12 32.83 -3.07 -14.13
N PRO A 13 32.66 -4.38 -13.89
CA PRO A 13 31.54 -5.12 -14.44
C PRO A 13 30.27 -4.97 -13.60
N SER A 14 30.40 -4.76 -12.28
CA SER A 14 29.29 -4.74 -11.32
C SER A 14 28.90 -3.32 -10.91
N LEU A 15 27.61 -3.12 -10.57
CA LEU A 15 27.14 -1.90 -9.90
C LEU A 15 27.75 -1.71 -8.51
N SER A 16 28.13 -2.82 -7.86
CA SER A 16 28.84 -2.80 -6.57
C SER A 16 30.26 -2.26 -6.64
N ASP A 17 30.73 -1.85 -7.82
CA ASP A 17 32.03 -1.21 -8.00
C ASP A 17 31.88 0.26 -8.39
N LEU A 18 30.67 0.74 -8.65
CA LEU A 18 30.42 2.06 -9.24
C LEU A 18 29.96 3.09 -8.22
N THR A 19 30.29 4.35 -8.50
CA THR A 19 29.76 5.50 -7.78
C THR A 19 28.61 6.14 -8.55
N VAL A 20 27.44 6.27 -7.94
CA VAL A 20 26.21 6.74 -8.59
C VAL A 20 25.61 7.90 -7.79
N LEU A 21 25.33 9.02 -8.46
CA LEU A 21 24.52 10.09 -7.90
C LEU A 21 23.07 9.93 -8.37
N TRP A 22 22.15 9.80 -7.43
CA TRP A 22 20.71 9.83 -7.62
C TRP A 22 20.18 11.17 -7.15
N TYR A 23 19.38 11.85 -7.97
CA TYR A 23 18.66 13.03 -7.51
C TYR A 23 17.31 13.20 -8.20
N GLY A 24 16.36 13.82 -7.50
CA GLY A 24 15.00 14.00 -8.00
C GLY A 24 14.11 14.72 -6.99
N GLN A 25 12.83 14.88 -7.33
CA GLN A 25 11.83 15.36 -6.38
C GLN A 25 11.52 14.28 -5.32
N THR A 26 11.07 14.69 -4.14
CA THR A 26 10.74 13.80 -3.02
C THR A 26 9.60 12.82 -3.37
N LYS A 27 9.76 11.54 -3.02
CA LYS A 27 8.74 10.47 -2.97
C LYS A 27 8.02 10.13 -4.28
N ILE A 28 8.71 9.41 -5.15
CA ILE A 28 8.17 8.89 -6.42
C ILE A 28 8.22 7.34 -6.36
N GLY A 29 7.08 6.62 -6.44
CA GLY A 29 7.15 5.14 -6.51
C GLY A 29 5.87 4.29 -6.58
N LYS A 30 5.14 4.13 -5.48
CA LYS A 30 4.21 3.00 -5.26
C LYS A 30 3.01 3.47 -4.44
N CYS A 31 1.78 3.41 -4.97
CA CYS A 31 0.63 4.01 -4.30
C CYS A 31 -0.66 3.22 -4.52
N LEU A 32 -1.67 3.48 -3.67
CA LEU A 32 -3.00 2.88 -3.72
C LEU A 32 -4.06 3.90 -4.08
N GLY A 33 -5.18 3.42 -4.63
CA GLY A 33 -6.38 4.24 -4.80
C GLY A 33 -6.96 4.66 -3.43
N GLY A 34 -7.42 5.91 -3.34
CA GLY A 34 -7.94 6.49 -2.09
C GLY A 34 -9.15 5.77 -1.48
N ASN A 35 -9.86 4.96 -2.26
CA ASN A 35 -10.97 4.12 -1.82
C ASN A 35 -10.55 2.86 -1.05
N SER A 36 -9.25 2.52 -1.03
CA SER A 36 -8.72 1.39 -0.28
C SER A 36 -9.05 1.52 1.21
N LEU A 37 -9.46 0.42 1.84
CA LEU A 37 -9.94 0.36 3.20
C LEU A 37 -8.89 -0.31 4.09
N LEU A 38 -8.48 0.39 5.14
CA LEU A 38 -7.57 -0.10 6.16
C LEU A 38 -8.35 -0.33 7.46
N VAL A 39 -7.92 -1.31 8.26
CA VAL A 39 -8.51 -1.57 9.57
C VAL A 39 -7.75 -0.80 10.63
N ASN A 40 -8.46 0.01 11.42
CA ASN A 40 -7.89 0.60 12.63
C ASN A 40 -7.95 -0.46 13.76
N PRO A 41 -6.81 -0.97 14.25
CA PRO A 41 -6.77 -2.07 15.22
C PRO A 41 -7.28 -1.68 16.62
N LEU A 42 -7.27 -0.38 16.96
CA LEU A 42 -7.68 0.13 18.28
C LEU A 42 -9.20 0.24 18.46
N ASN A 43 -9.96 0.22 17.36
CA ASN A 43 -11.42 0.32 17.42
C ASN A 43 -12.15 -0.59 16.43
N GLY A 44 -11.41 -1.33 15.59
CA GLY A 44 -11.93 -2.25 14.59
C GLY A 44 -12.61 -1.61 13.38
N ARG A 45 -12.69 -0.27 13.30
CA ARG A 45 -13.37 0.41 12.19
C ARG A 45 -12.54 0.35 10.91
N LEU A 46 -13.24 0.45 9.78
CA LEU A 46 -12.63 0.62 8.47
C LEU A 46 -12.40 2.10 8.21
N VAL A 47 -11.22 2.43 7.69
CA VAL A 47 -10.80 3.79 7.36
C VAL A 47 -10.37 3.81 5.90
N ARG A 48 -10.84 4.79 5.12
CA ARG A 48 -10.39 4.98 3.74
C ARG A 48 -8.97 5.53 3.71
N MET A 49 -8.15 5.06 2.78
CA MET A 49 -6.78 5.49 2.57
C MET A 49 -6.66 7.00 2.39
N GLU A 50 -7.52 7.60 1.56
CA GLU A 50 -7.54 9.06 1.36
C GLU A 50 -7.84 9.82 2.66
N SER A 51 -8.85 9.37 3.42
CA SER A 51 -9.16 9.96 4.72
C SER A 51 -8.02 9.75 5.70
N LEU A 52 -7.34 8.60 5.61
CA LEU A 52 -6.22 8.25 6.46
C LEU A 52 -5.04 9.21 6.24
N VAL A 53 -4.67 9.43 4.99
CA VAL A 53 -3.58 10.31 4.61
C VAL A 53 -3.86 11.78 4.93
N ARG A 54 -5.06 12.27 4.62
CA ARG A 54 -5.40 13.69 4.78
C ARG A 54 -5.65 14.13 6.23
N HIS A 55 -6.07 13.20 7.10
CA HIS A 55 -6.50 13.54 8.46
C HIS A 55 -5.76 12.78 9.57
N GLN A 56 -4.72 12.00 9.23
CA GLN A 56 -3.91 11.17 10.14
C GLN A 56 -4.69 10.32 11.19
N PRO A 57 -5.76 9.59 10.86
CA PRO A 57 -6.54 8.82 11.81
C PRO A 57 -5.90 7.46 12.16
N GLY A 58 -4.90 7.50 13.03
CA GLY A 58 -4.54 6.39 13.91
C GLY A 58 -3.81 5.20 13.26
N PRO A 59 -3.59 4.12 14.04
CA PRO A 59 -2.78 2.99 13.61
C PRO A 59 -3.47 2.14 12.55
N VAL A 60 -2.66 1.36 11.85
CA VAL A 60 -3.04 0.39 10.82
C VAL A 60 -2.56 -1.01 11.22
N LEU A 61 -3.07 -2.02 10.52
CA LEU A 61 -2.54 -3.38 10.63
C LEU A 61 -1.41 -3.61 9.64
N THR A 62 -0.38 -4.31 10.10
CA THR A 62 0.78 -4.73 9.32
C THR A 62 1.12 -6.17 9.63
N MET A 63 2.00 -6.78 8.85
CA MET A 63 2.48 -8.14 9.05
C MET A 63 3.92 -8.11 9.55
N LYS A 64 4.19 -8.74 10.69
CA LYS A 64 5.55 -9.02 11.19
C LYS A 64 6.09 -10.29 10.50
N GLU A 65 6.68 -11.21 11.28
CA GLU A 65 7.14 -12.51 10.82
C GLU A 65 5.97 -13.41 10.38
N ALA A 66 6.21 -14.27 9.37
CA ALA A 66 5.37 -15.37 8.86
C ALA A 66 3.87 -15.36 9.27
N GLY A 67 3.16 -14.31 8.86
CA GLY A 67 1.72 -14.18 9.02
C GLY A 67 1.23 -13.51 10.31
N LEU A 68 2.08 -13.12 11.26
CA LEU A 68 1.59 -12.45 12.47
C LEU A 68 1.19 -10.99 12.17
N LEU A 69 -0.11 -10.69 12.28
CA LEU A 69 -0.61 -9.32 12.12
C LEU A 69 -0.47 -8.52 13.40
N ALA A 70 0.08 -7.31 13.30
CA ALA A 70 0.32 -6.39 14.41
C ALA A 70 -0.22 -4.99 14.13
N SER A 71 -0.49 -4.25 15.21
CA SER A 71 -0.85 -2.83 15.14
C SER A 71 0.41 -1.98 15.02
N GLN A 72 0.44 -1.07 14.06
CA GLN A 72 1.52 -0.09 13.89
C GLN A 72 0.96 1.28 13.56
N THR A 73 1.62 2.33 14.03
CA THR A 73 1.27 3.70 13.66
C THR A 73 2.09 4.10 12.44
N PRO A 74 1.47 4.49 11.32
CA PRO A 74 2.23 5.03 10.20
C PRO A 74 3.00 6.28 10.61
N SER A 75 4.26 6.38 10.24
CA SER A 75 5.12 7.53 10.51
C SER A 75 5.04 8.62 9.45
N ALA A 76 4.61 8.27 8.23
CA ALA A 76 4.39 9.24 7.16
C ALA A 76 3.18 8.89 6.31
N PHE A 77 2.59 9.94 5.74
CA PHE A 77 1.42 9.89 4.87
C PHE A 77 1.72 10.69 3.61
N VAL A 78 1.36 10.15 2.45
CA VAL A 78 1.69 10.75 1.14
C VAL A 78 0.45 10.77 0.27
N GLU A 79 0.16 11.94 -0.29
CA GLU A 79 -0.82 12.13 -1.37
C GLU A 79 -0.05 12.60 -2.61
N ASN A 80 -0.29 11.95 -3.73
CA ASN A 80 0.34 12.26 -5.01
C ASN A 80 -0.73 12.60 -6.05
N GLU A 81 -0.31 13.30 -7.10
CA GLU A 81 -1.11 13.60 -8.28
C GLU A 81 -1.73 12.33 -8.91
N PRO A 82 -2.82 12.46 -9.68
CA PRO A 82 -3.49 11.33 -10.29
C PRO A 82 -2.56 10.43 -11.13
N GLU A 83 -2.63 9.12 -10.87
CA GLU A 83 -1.86 8.10 -11.61
C GLU A 83 -2.82 7.01 -12.10
N GLN A 84 -2.43 6.29 -13.16
CA GLN A 84 -3.19 5.14 -13.67
C GLN A 84 -3.23 4.02 -12.62
N LEU A 85 -4.42 3.69 -12.14
CA LEU A 85 -4.64 2.56 -11.24
C LEU A 85 -5.00 1.30 -12.02
N TYR A 86 -4.68 0.15 -11.44
CA TYR A 86 -5.05 -1.17 -11.93
C TYR A 86 -5.87 -1.87 -10.87
N LEU A 87 -7.03 -2.40 -11.28
CA LEU A 87 -7.90 -3.20 -10.44
C LEU A 87 -7.42 -4.65 -10.48
N VAL A 88 -6.90 -5.11 -9.34
CA VAL A 88 -6.56 -6.52 -9.12
C VAL A 88 -7.74 -7.18 -8.43
N LYS A 89 -8.24 -8.31 -8.98
CA LYS A 89 -9.19 -9.19 -8.30
C LYS A 89 -8.59 -10.57 -8.12
N THR A 90 -8.80 -11.17 -6.96
CA THR A 90 -8.34 -12.53 -6.66
C THR A 90 -9.45 -13.56 -6.83
N GLN A 91 -9.11 -14.84 -6.69
CA GLN A 91 -10.03 -15.96 -6.85
C GLN A 91 -11.08 -15.96 -5.75
N THR A 92 -10.76 -15.58 -4.50
CA THR A 92 -11.78 -15.41 -3.45
C THR A 92 -12.70 -14.20 -3.65
N GLY A 93 -12.41 -13.35 -4.64
CA GLY A 93 -13.19 -12.16 -4.97
C GLY A 93 -12.78 -10.89 -4.21
N ARG A 94 -11.65 -10.93 -3.48
CA ARG A 94 -11.03 -9.72 -2.94
C ARG A 94 -10.49 -8.86 -4.07
N TRP A 95 -10.43 -7.56 -3.84
CA TRP A 95 -9.93 -6.63 -4.84
C TRP A 95 -9.26 -5.40 -4.25
N ILE A 96 -8.33 -4.82 -5.01
CA ILE A 96 -7.68 -3.57 -4.68
C ILE A 96 -7.31 -2.79 -5.94
N GLU A 97 -7.26 -1.46 -5.83
CA GLU A 97 -6.75 -0.57 -6.86
C GLU A 97 -5.36 -0.06 -6.45
N ALA A 98 -4.34 -0.34 -7.27
CA ALA A 98 -2.97 0.07 -7.01
C ALA A 98 -2.27 0.52 -8.30
N THR A 99 -1.17 1.27 -8.17
CA THR A 99 -0.32 1.63 -9.32
C THR A 99 0.43 0.40 -9.83
N ALA A 100 0.86 0.44 -11.10
CA ALA A 100 1.55 -0.69 -11.76
C ALA A 100 2.78 -1.18 -11.01
N ASN A 101 3.49 -0.29 -10.31
CA ASN A 101 4.74 -0.62 -9.62
C ASN A 101 4.53 -1.02 -8.16
N HIS A 102 3.28 -1.03 -7.67
CA HIS A 102 2.98 -1.38 -6.28
C HIS A 102 3.28 -2.87 -6.00
N PRO A 103 4.15 -3.21 -5.03
CA PRO A 103 4.53 -4.59 -4.76
C PRO A 103 3.47 -5.34 -3.94
N PHE A 104 3.19 -6.57 -4.36
CA PHE A 104 2.34 -7.53 -3.67
C PHE A 104 3.20 -8.65 -3.11
N LEU A 105 2.90 -9.12 -1.90
CA LEU A 105 3.61 -10.24 -1.32
C LEU A 105 3.16 -11.55 -1.98
N THR A 106 4.10 -12.29 -2.56
CA THR A 106 3.90 -13.63 -3.12
C THR A 106 4.69 -14.65 -2.30
N ARG A 107 4.57 -15.95 -2.63
CA ARG A 107 5.38 -17.01 -1.98
C ARG A 107 6.89 -16.87 -2.26
N GLU A 108 7.25 -16.22 -3.36
CA GLU A 108 8.64 -16.02 -3.81
C GLU A 108 9.19 -14.66 -3.35
N GLY A 109 8.39 -13.88 -2.61
CA GLY A 109 8.72 -12.54 -2.16
C GLY A 109 7.85 -11.46 -2.79
N TRP A 110 8.29 -10.21 -2.70
CA TRP A 110 7.56 -9.05 -3.20
C TRP A 110 7.66 -8.95 -4.72
N LYS A 111 6.51 -8.81 -5.38
CA LYS A 111 6.42 -8.73 -6.84
C LYS A 111 5.56 -7.53 -7.25
N PRO A 112 6.03 -6.62 -8.12
CA PRO A 112 5.24 -5.49 -8.62
C PRO A 112 3.98 -5.95 -9.35
N LEU A 113 2.89 -5.16 -9.28
CA LEU A 113 1.64 -5.45 -9.97
C LEU A 113 1.83 -5.68 -11.47
N SER A 114 2.69 -4.90 -12.12
CA SER A 114 3.03 -4.98 -13.55
C SER A 114 3.65 -6.32 -13.95
N GLU A 115 4.26 -7.04 -13.01
CA GLU A 115 4.83 -8.37 -13.25
C GLU A 115 3.86 -9.50 -12.88
N LEU A 116 2.76 -9.21 -12.17
CA LEU A 116 1.80 -10.22 -11.76
C LEU A 116 1.04 -10.77 -12.98
N GLY A 117 1.04 -12.10 -13.10
CA GLY A 117 0.26 -12.83 -14.07
C GLY A 117 -1.05 -13.36 -13.48
N LEU A 118 -1.98 -13.73 -14.37
CA LEU A 118 -3.12 -14.56 -13.98
C LEU A 118 -2.61 -15.89 -13.43
N GLY A 119 -3.07 -16.29 -12.24
CA GLY A 119 -2.60 -17.51 -11.60
C GLY A 119 -1.54 -17.30 -10.50
N ASP A 120 -0.85 -16.16 -10.49
CA ASP A 120 0.07 -15.79 -9.40
C ASP A 120 -0.69 -15.73 -8.08
N ARG A 121 -0.02 -16.05 -6.98
CA ARG A 121 -0.65 -16.03 -5.65
C ARG A 121 -0.14 -14.86 -4.83
N VAL A 122 -1.06 -14.02 -4.38
CA VAL A 122 -0.80 -12.85 -3.55
C VAL A 122 -1.34 -13.05 -2.15
N ALA A 123 -0.61 -12.55 -1.15
CA ALA A 123 -0.97 -12.67 0.24
C ALA A 123 -2.17 -11.79 0.59
N VAL A 124 -3.22 -12.42 1.09
CA VAL A 124 -4.41 -11.76 1.66
C VAL A 124 -4.66 -12.25 3.08
N VAL A 125 -5.27 -11.41 3.91
CA VAL A 125 -5.64 -11.75 5.28
C VAL A 125 -6.86 -12.68 5.26
N ALA A 126 -6.64 -13.91 5.70
CA ALA A 126 -7.69 -14.90 5.93
C ALA A 126 -8.25 -14.84 7.36
N GLN A 127 -7.44 -14.39 8.31
CA GLN A 127 -7.84 -14.24 9.70
C GLN A 127 -7.25 -12.97 10.32
N TYR A 128 -8.11 -12.05 10.76
CA TYR A 128 -7.64 -10.91 11.55
C TYR A 128 -7.30 -11.32 12.99
N PRO A 129 -6.35 -10.64 13.65
CA PRO A 129 -6.13 -10.79 15.08
C PRO A 129 -7.37 -10.29 15.84
N LEU A 130 -7.44 -10.60 17.14
CA LEU A 130 -8.50 -10.05 17.98
C LEU A 130 -8.36 -8.53 18.05
N LEU A 131 -9.26 -7.82 17.38
CA LEU A 131 -9.26 -6.35 17.33
C LEU A 131 -9.87 -5.77 18.61
N ALA A 132 -9.40 -4.60 19.00
CA ALA A 132 -9.91 -3.84 20.14
C ALA A 132 -11.26 -3.16 19.79
N CYS A 133 -12.27 -3.95 19.41
CA CYS A 133 -13.60 -3.42 19.08
C CYS A 133 -14.35 -3.07 20.37
N HIS A 134 -14.54 -1.78 20.63
CA HIS A 134 -15.19 -1.26 21.85
C HIS A 134 -16.54 -0.59 21.56
N GLY A 135 -16.97 -0.58 20.29
CA GLY A 135 -18.24 -0.02 19.89
C GLY A 135 -19.37 -0.76 20.60
N ASP A 136 -20.23 0.01 21.25
CA ASP A 136 -21.38 -0.53 21.95
C ASP A 136 -22.65 0.23 21.57
N THR A 137 -23.73 -0.52 21.44
CA THR A 137 -25.08 -0.05 21.16
C THR A 137 -26.04 -1.14 21.62
N ASP A 138 -27.30 -0.82 21.83
CA ASP A 138 -28.30 -1.80 22.29
C ASP A 138 -28.47 -2.98 21.31
N ASP A 139 -28.83 -4.16 21.83
CA ASP A 139 -28.95 -5.39 21.01
C ASP A 139 -30.08 -5.25 19.99
N GLU A 140 -31.11 -4.48 20.35
CA GLU A 140 -32.32 -4.20 19.60
C GLU A 140 -31.97 -3.47 18.30
N LEU A 141 -31.18 -2.38 18.37
CA LEU A 141 -30.73 -1.66 17.19
C LEU A 141 -29.88 -2.54 16.27
N VAL A 142 -29.01 -3.39 16.82
CA VAL A 142 -28.20 -4.33 16.02
C VAL A 142 -29.11 -5.31 15.25
N LYS A 143 -30.09 -5.91 15.94
CA LYS A 143 -31.07 -6.82 15.32
C LYS A 143 -31.86 -6.10 14.23
N ILE A 144 -32.44 -4.94 14.54
CA ILE A 144 -33.26 -4.16 13.61
C ILE A 144 -32.48 -3.82 12.34
N LEU A 145 -31.23 -3.34 12.48
CA LEU A 145 -30.40 -3.02 11.32
C LEU A 145 -30.09 -4.26 10.49
N ALA A 146 -29.69 -5.38 11.10
CA ALA A 146 -29.42 -6.61 10.38
C ALA A 146 -30.65 -7.13 9.61
N TYR A 147 -31.82 -7.13 10.25
CA TYR A 147 -33.07 -7.55 9.64
C TYR A 147 -33.50 -6.66 8.48
N LEU A 148 -33.44 -5.33 8.66
CA LEU A 148 -33.86 -4.38 7.62
C LEU A 148 -32.88 -4.30 6.44
N ILE A 149 -31.58 -4.46 6.70
CA ILE A 149 -30.57 -4.47 5.66
C ILE A 149 -30.76 -5.69 4.76
N ALA A 150 -31.04 -6.87 5.33
CA ALA A 150 -31.34 -8.07 4.54
C ALA A 150 -32.77 -8.04 3.96
N ASP A 151 -33.78 -8.31 4.78
CA ASP A 151 -35.18 -8.54 4.41
C ASP A 151 -36.08 -7.30 4.63
N GLY A 152 -35.53 -6.10 4.46
CA GLY A 152 -36.28 -4.83 4.60
C GLY A 152 -36.46 -4.03 3.31
N SER A 153 -37.54 -3.26 3.21
CA SER A 153 -37.73 -2.21 2.21
C SER A 153 -37.54 -0.83 2.85
N LEU A 154 -36.50 -0.12 2.41
CA LEU A 154 -36.08 1.18 2.95
C LEU A 154 -36.31 2.36 1.99
N ALA A 155 -36.82 2.09 0.78
CA ALA A 155 -36.96 3.08 -0.29
C ALA A 155 -38.03 4.14 -0.03
N ASN A 156 -39.02 3.85 0.83
CA ASN A 156 -40.14 4.74 1.12
C ASN A 156 -39.95 5.43 2.48
N LYS A 157 -40.84 6.40 2.80
CA LYS A 157 -40.85 7.12 4.09
C LYS A 157 -41.11 6.23 5.33
N SER A 158 -41.35 4.93 5.14
CA SER A 158 -41.53 3.92 6.18
C SER A 158 -40.66 2.71 5.90
N ALA A 159 -40.01 2.18 6.95
CA ALA A 159 -39.31 0.91 6.89
C ALA A 159 -40.32 -0.24 6.97
N ILE A 160 -40.18 -1.21 6.08
CA ILE A 160 -41.03 -2.41 6.01
C ILE A 160 -40.12 -3.63 6.14
N PHE A 161 -40.51 -4.60 6.95
CA PHE A 161 -39.86 -5.91 7.06
C PHE A 161 -40.73 -6.97 6.39
N THR A 162 -40.10 -7.82 5.58
CA THR A 162 -40.80 -8.69 4.63
C THR A 162 -40.76 -10.18 4.97
N LYS A 163 -40.07 -10.58 6.03
CA LYS A 163 -39.95 -11.99 6.43
C LYS A 163 -41.19 -12.45 7.20
N CYS A 164 -41.65 -13.65 6.89
CA CYS A 164 -42.83 -14.27 7.51
C CYS A 164 -42.50 -15.44 8.45
N ASP A 165 -41.22 -15.75 8.70
CA ASP A 165 -40.82 -16.74 9.73
C ASP A 165 -41.30 -16.23 11.11
N PRO A 166 -42.12 -17.00 11.84
CA PRO A 166 -42.74 -16.53 13.08
C PRO A 166 -41.72 -16.16 14.16
N VAL A 167 -40.66 -16.95 14.31
CA VAL A 167 -39.65 -16.76 15.37
C VAL A 167 -38.80 -15.52 15.06
N VAL A 168 -38.41 -15.36 13.81
CA VAL A 168 -37.68 -14.18 13.32
C VAL A 168 -38.54 -12.92 13.45
N ARG A 169 -39.83 -13.02 13.08
CA ARG A 169 -40.78 -11.91 13.17
C ARG A 169 -40.98 -11.44 14.60
N MET A 170 -41.19 -12.36 15.54
CA MET A 170 -41.30 -12.04 16.96
C MET A 170 -40.03 -11.36 17.51
N ASP A 171 -38.83 -11.85 17.15
CA ASP A 171 -37.56 -11.22 17.59
C ASP A 171 -37.37 -9.82 16.99
N PHE A 172 -37.81 -9.60 15.75
CA PHE A 172 -37.81 -8.28 15.12
C PHE A 172 -38.80 -7.32 15.78
N GLU A 173 -40.06 -7.73 15.98
CA GLU A 173 -41.12 -6.92 16.57
C GLU A 173 -40.78 -6.53 18.02
N ALA A 174 -40.28 -7.48 18.81
CA ALA A 174 -39.82 -7.21 20.18
C ALA A 174 -38.68 -6.18 20.21
N ALA A 175 -37.74 -6.25 19.26
CA ALA A 175 -36.67 -5.27 19.16
C ALA A 175 -37.21 -3.87 18.81
N VAL A 176 -38.14 -3.78 17.86
CA VAL A 176 -38.78 -2.51 17.47
C VAL A 176 -39.56 -1.89 18.64
N GLU A 177 -40.32 -2.70 19.37
CA GLU A 177 -41.07 -2.26 20.54
C GLU A 177 -40.16 -1.72 21.64
N ALA A 178 -39.05 -2.42 21.92
CA ALA A 178 -38.04 -1.99 22.89
C ALA A 178 -37.34 -0.67 22.47
N LYS A 179 -37.31 -0.34 21.17
CA LYS A 179 -36.88 0.99 20.69
C LYS A 179 -37.95 2.07 20.77
N GLY A 180 -39.14 1.74 21.30
CA GLY A 180 -40.24 2.68 21.47
C GLY A 180 -41.06 2.94 20.21
N ASP A 181 -40.90 2.11 19.18
CA ASP A 181 -41.72 2.14 17.96
C ASP A 181 -42.73 0.96 17.97
N GLU A 182 -43.62 0.92 16.99
CA GLU A 182 -44.66 -0.10 16.84
C GLU A 182 -44.56 -0.77 15.48
N CYS A 183 -44.92 -2.05 15.45
CA CYS A 183 -45.05 -2.84 14.23
C CYS A 183 -46.51 -2.92 13.82
N VAL A 184 -46.83 -2.48 12.61
CA VAL A 184 -48.18 -2.54 12.04
C VAL A 184 -48.17 -3.55 10.90
N GLU A 185 -48.90 -4.64 11.07
CA GLU A 185 -49.08 -5.64 10.04
C GLU A 185 -49.94 -5.11 8.89
N PHE A 186 -49.58 -5.48 7.66
CA PHE A 186 -50.44 -5.26 6.51
C PHE A 186 -50.19 -6.33 5.46
N VAL A 187 -51.21 -6.62 4.66
CA VAL A 187 -51.11 -7.56 3.54
C VAL A 187 -50.80 -6.75 2.28
N ASN A 188 -49.77 -7.15 1.54
CA ASN A 188 -49.45 -6.51 0.27
C ASN A 188 -50.43 -6.96 -0.84
N GLN A 189 -50.32 -6.35 -2.02
CA GLN A 189 -51.16 -6.68 -3.19
C GLN A 189 -51.04 -8.15 -3.65
N LYS A 190 -50.01 -8.88 -3.20
CA LYS A 190 -49.77 -10.30 -3.52
C LYS A 190 -50.25 -11.25 -2.41
N GLY A 191 -50.98 -10.77 -1.41
CA GLY A 191 -51.48 -11.60 -0.31
C GLY A 191 -50.42 -11.96 0.75
N ILE A 192 -49.23 -11.36 0.70
CA ILE A 192 -48.14 -11.64 1.63
C ILE A 192 -48.20 -10.64 2.79
N THR A 193 -48.13 -11.13 4.02
CA THR A 193 -48.11 -10.30 5.24
C THR A 193 -46.72 -9.68 5.45
N HIS A 194 -46.68 -8.36 5.60
CA HIS A 194 -45.48 -7.58 5.92
C HIS A 194 -45.69 -6.79 7.21
N VAL A 195 -44.58 -6.34 7.80
CA VAL A 195 -44.59 -5.49 8.99
C VAL A 195 -44.07 -4.10 8.62
N ARG A 196 -44.84 -3.06 8.92
CA ARG A 196 -44.39 -1.67 8.80
C ARG A 196 -44.03 -1.10 10.17
N ILE A 197 -42.88 -0.45 10.26
CA ILE A 197 -42.48 0.27 11.48
C ILE A 197 -43.16 1.64 11.52
N ARG A 198 -43.80 1.95 12.64
CA ARG A 198 -44.46 3.23 12.91
C ARG A 198 -44.00 3.78 14.26
N GLY A 199 -43.84 5.09 14.38
CA GLY A 199 -43.62 5.71 15.69
C GLY A 199 -44.92 5.74 16.51
N LYS A 200 -44.80 5.58 17.83
CA LYS A 200 -45.93 5.71 18.76
C LYS A 200 -46.61 7.08 18.63
N ARG A 201 -47.91 7.15 18.89
CA ARG A 201 -48.70 8.39 18.74
C ARG A 201 -48.06 9.54 19.55
N GLY A 202 -47.79 10.66 18.88
CA GLY A 202 -47.15 11.84 19.49
C GLY A 202 -45.61 11.79 19.56
N HIS A 203 -44.99 10.67 19.15
CA HIS A 203 -43.54 10.51 19.16
C HIS A 203 -42.97 10.42 17.73
N ARG A 204 -41.71 10.84 17.56
CA ARG A 204 -40.95 10.62 16.32
C ARG A 204 -40.59 9.13 16.22
N ASN A 205 -40.50 8.61 14.99
CA ASN A 205 -40.08 7.24 14.74
C ASN A 205 -38.56 7.09 14.99
N ASN A 206 -38.20 6.34 16.03
CA ASN A 206 -36.82 6.23 16.50
C ASN A 206 -35.96 5.42 15.52
N VAL A 207 -36.48 4.31 15.01
CA VAL A 207 -35.80 3.44 14.03
C VAL A 207 -35.49 4.22 12.75
N ILE A 208 -36.46 4.97 12.22
CA ILE A 208 -36.23 5.84 11.04
C ILE A 208 -35.18 6.92 11.35
N GLY A 209 -35.17 7.46 12.56
CA GLY A 209 -34.14 8.39 13.02
C GLY A 209 -32.73 7.77 12.95
N HIS A 210 -32.58 6.54 13.44
CA HIS A 210 -31.33 5.78 13.34
C HIS A 210 -30.95 5.47 11.88
N LEU A 211 -31.88 4.98 11.07
CA LEU A 211 -31.63 4.71 9.65
C LEU A 211 -31.17 5.96 8.91
N ARG A 212 -31.76 7.13 9.21
CA ARG A 212 -31.34 8.40 8.60
C ARG A 212 -29.93 8.77 9.04
N ARG A 213 -29.61 8.64 10.33
CA ARG A 213 -28.27 8.90 10.88
C ARG A 213 -27.20 8.03 10.21
N PHE A 214 -27.53 6.79 9.87
CA PHE A 214 -26.60 5.86 9.21
C PHE A 214 -26.65 5.89 7.68
N GLY A 215 -27.47 6.77 7.09
CA GLY A 215 -27.57 6.90 5.63
C GLY A 215 -28.30 5.74 4.93
N LEU A 216 -29.14 4.98 5.65
CA LEU A 216 -29.86 3.81 5.14
C LEU A 216 -31.27 4.13 4.61
N THR A 217 -31.80 5.33 4.86
CA THR A 217 -33.12 5.75 4.37
C THR A 217 -33.11 6.06 2.89
N GLY A 218 -34.13 5.59 2.15
CA GLY A 218 -34.29 5.86 0.72
C GLY A 218 -33.52 4.90 -0.20
N LEU A 219 -32.72 4.00 0.38
CA LEU A 219 -31.90 3.08 -0.40
C LEU A 219 -32.71 1.94 -1.01
N ARG A 220 -32.40 1.60 -2.26
CA ARG A 220 -32.82 0.37 -2.94
C ARG A 220 -31.91 -0.80 -2.53
N SER A 221 -32.34 -2.03 -2.78
CA SER A 221 -31.61 -3.25 -2.37
C SER A 221 -30.15 -3.30 -2.85
N ARG A 222 -29.84 -2.75 -4.04
CA ARG A 222 -28.46 -2.68 -4.57
C ARG A 222 -27.58 -1.61 -3.93
N GLU A 223 -28.17 -0.63 -3.25
CA GLU A 223 -27.48 0.52 -2.66
C GLU A 223 -27.22 0.32 -1.16
N LYS A 224 -27.92 -0.65 -0.54
CA LYS A 224 -27.74 -1.00 0.88
C LYS A 224 -26.30 -1.37 1.19
N PHE A 225 -25.85 -1.03 2.39
CA PHE A 225 -24.52 -1.33 2.88
C PHE A 225 -24.56 -1.57 4.40
N ILE A 226 -23.50 -2.18 4.93
CA ILE A 226 -23.28 -2.32 6.37
C ILE A 226 -22.67 -0.99 6.88
N PRO A 227 -23.31 -0.30 7.84
CA PRO A 227 -22.77 0.94 8.39
C PRO A 227 -21.41 0.76 9.08
N ASP A 228 -20.52 1.74 8.93
CA ASP A 228 -19.13 1.63 9.38
C ASP A 228 -18.97 1.35 10.89
N PHE A 229 -19.92 1.81 11.72
CA PHE A 229 -19.87 1.56 13.16
C PHE A 229 -20.01 0.07 13.51
N VAL A 230 -20.65 -0.75 12.65
CA VAL A 230 -20.81 -2.20 12.85
C VAL A 230 -19.46 -2.90 12.91
N PHE A 231 -18.48 -2.43 12.12
CA PHE A 231 -17.12 -2.96 12.12
C PHE A 231 -16.37 -2.66 13.44
N GLY A 232 -16.79 -1.63 14.18
CA GLY A 232 -16.23 -1.34 15.50
C GLY A 232 -16.98 -1.95 16.67
N LEU A 233 -18.11 -2.64 16.44
CA LEU A 233 -18.91 -3.24 17.51
C LEU A 233 -18.15 -4.37 18.22
N THR A 234 -18.43 -4.58 19.50
CA THR A 234 -17.89 -5.74 20.24
C THR A 234 -18.17 -7.05 19.49
N ARG A 235 -17.30 -8.05 19.67
CA ARG A 235 -17.41 -9.35 18.99
C ARG A 235 -18.76 -10.03 19.18
N ARG A 236 -19.39 -9.85 20.36
CA ARG A 236 -20.75 -10.34 20.68
C ARG A 236 -21.81 -9.67 19.81
N LYS A 237 -21.73 -8.36 19.64
CA LYS A 237 -22.68 -7.56 18.83
C LYS A 237 -22.48 -7.80 17.33
N GLN A 238 -21.23 -7.94 16.87
CA GLN A 238 -20.93 -8.34 15.48
C GLN A 238 -21.47 -9.73 15.16
N LYS A 239 -21.32 -10.68 16.09
CA LYS A 239 -21.93 -12.02 15.99
C LYS A 239 -23.45 -11.91 15.84
N LEU A 240 -24.10 -11.13 16.70
CA LEU A 240 -25.55 -10.92 16.66
C LEU A 240 -25.98 -10.33 15.30
N PHE A 241 -25.27 -9.32 14.81
CA PHE A 241 -25.52 -8.70 13.51
C PHE A 241 -25.44 -9.73 12.36
N LEU A 242 -24.32 -10.45 12.26
CA LEU A 242 -24.11 -11.45 11.20
C LEU A 242 -25.13 -12.59 11.29
N ASN A 243 -25.42 -13.06 12.50
CA ASN A 243 -26.41 -14.13 12.72
C ASN A 243 -27.80 -13.73 12.18
N ARG A 244 -28.28 -12.51 12.47
CA ARG A 244 -29.57 -12.02 11.96
C ARG A 244 -29.55 -11.76 10.46
N LEU A 245 -28.46 -11.22 9.94
CA LEU A 245 -28.27 -10.96 8.52
C LEU A 245 -28.31 -12.27 7.70
N PHE A 246 -27.55 -13.30 8.12
CA PHE A 246 -27.54 -14.63 7.49
C PHE A 246 -28.86 -15.38 7.68
N THR A 247 -29.57 -15.15 8.78
CA THR A 247 -30.90 -15.74 8.97
C THR A 247 -31.90 -15.27 7.89
N CYS A 248 -31.75 -14.05 7.39
CA CYS A 248 -32.58 -13.51 6.33
C CYS A 248 -32.11 -13.99 4.95
N ASP A 249 -30.91 -13.56 4.54
CA ASP A 249 -30.37 -13.68 3.16
C ASP A 249 -29.39 -14.84 2.97
N GLY A 250 -29.06 -15.56 4.04
CA GLY A 250 -28.17 -16.72 4.00
C GLY A 250 -28.90 -18.03 3.71
N SER A 251 -28.20 -19.00 3.14
CA SER A 251 -28.69 -20.37 2.96
C SER A 251 -27.71 -21.36 3.55
N VAL A 252 -28.21 -22.51 4.00
CA VAL A 252 -27.43 -23.65 4.43
C VAL A 252 -27.92 -24.89 3.68
N GLU A 253 -27.05 -25.47 2.88
CA GLU A 253 -27.33 -26.63 2.04
C GLU A 253 -26.99 -27.93 2.78
N ALA A 254 -27.71 -29.01 2.46
CA ALA A 254 -27.43 -30.34 3.00
C ALA A 254 -26.01 -30.83 2.66
N SER A 255 -25.41 -30.30 1.57
CA SER A 255 -24.03 -30.54 1.16
C SER A 255 -22.97 -29.99 2.13
N GLY A 256 -23.37 -29.16 3.10
CA GLY A 256 -22.43 -28.45 3.98
C GLY A 256 -22.12 -27.02 3.53
N ARG A 257 -22.58 -26.60 2.35
CA ARG A 257 -22.29 -25.25 1.84
C ARG A 257 -23.19 -24.21 2.49
N ILE A 258 -22.58 -23.12 2.94
CA ILE A 258 -23.30 -21.92 3.40
C ILE A 258 -23.13 -20.83 2.36
N SER A 259 -24.23 -20.17 1.98
CA SER A 259 -24.19 -19.05 1.05
C SER A 259 -24.86 -17.81 1.61
N PHE A 260 -24.46 -16.64 1.12
CA PHE A 260 -25.10 -15.35 1.40
C PHE A 260 -25.21 -14.58 0.10
N SER A 261 -26.42 -14.12 -0.22
CA SER A 261 -26.75 -13.64 -1.55
C SER A 261 -27.35 -12.25 -1.48
N SER A 262 -26.78 -11.26 -2.19
CA SER A 262 -27.37 -9.92 -2.26
C SER A 262 -27.20 -9.26 -3.63
N THR A 263 -28.09 -8.31 -3.93
CA THR A 263 -27.94 -7.39 -5.07
C THR A 263 -26.93 -6.27 -4.80
N SER A 264 -26.58 -6.01 -3.52
CA SER A 264 -25.53 -5.06 -3.16
C SER A 264 -24.18 -5.77 -3.09
N VAL A 265 -23.33 -5.56 -4.09
CA VAL A 265 -21.97 -6.12 -4.14
C VAL A 265 -21.14 -5.61 -2.95
N ARG A 266 -21.24 -4.30 -2.64
CA ARG A 266 -20.59 -3.68 -1.48
C ARG A 266 -20.94 -4.40 -0.18
N MET A 267 -22.20 -4.77 0.01
CA MET A 267 -22.63 -5.48 1.22
C MET A 267 -22.01 -6.87 1.31
N VAL A 268 -21.93 -7.59 0.18
CA VAL A 268 -21.30 -8.93 0.12
C VAL A 268 -19.81 -8.85 0.46
N GLU A 269 -19.10 -7.86 -0.08
CA GLU A 269 -17.68 -7.58 0.25
C GLU A 269 -17.48 -7.23 1.73
N GLN A 270 -18.37 -6.39 2.28
CA GLN A 270 -18.36 -6.04 3.70
C GLN A 270 -18.62 -7.26 4.62
N VAL A 271 -19.50 -8.18 4.20
CA VAL A 271 -19.71 -9.45 4.91
C VAL A 271 -18.47 -10.34 4.80
N GLN A 272 -17.82 -10.44 3.64
CA GLN A 272 -16.57 -11.20 3.48
C GLN A 272 -15.49 -10.69 4.44
N HIS A 273 -15.30 -9.38 4.54
CA HIS A 273 -14.34 -8.80 5.48
C HIS A 273 -14.72 -9.09 6.95
N LEU A 274 -15.99 -8.97 7.32
CA LEU A 274 -16.44 -9.34 8.69
C LEU A 274 -16.18 -10.82 8.99
N LEU A 275 -16.43 -11.73 8.05
CA LEU A 275 -16.15 -13.16 8.22
C LEU A 275 -14.66 -13.44 8.39
N ALA A 276 -13.78 -12.72 7.68
CA ALA A 276 -12.33 -12.83 7.86
C ALA A 276 -11.90 -12.48 9.31
N ARG A 277 -12.65 -11.65 10.04
CA ARG A 277 -12.40 -11.37 11.48
C ARG A 277 -12.71 -12.53 12.40
N TYR A 278 -13.51 -13.48 11.93
CA TYR A 278 -13.76 -14.75 12.60
C TYR A 278 -12.86 -15.87 12.05
N GLY A 279 -11.94 -15.56 11.15
CA GLY A 279 -11.08 -16.53 10.48
C GLY A 279 -11.84 -17.46 9.54
N ILE A 280 -12.99 -17.03 9.03
CA ILE A 280 -13.83 -17.78 8.09
C ILE A 280 -13.50 -17.31 6.68
N VAL A 281 -12.86 -18.17 5.89
CA VAL A 281 -12.59 -17.88 4.49
C VAL A 281 -13.86 -18.08 3.66
N SER A 282 -14.13 -17.12 2.78
CA SER A 282 -15.29 -17.17 1.89
C SER A 282 -14.94 -16.71 0.47
N LEU A 283 -15.70 -17.20 -0.50
CA LEU A 283 -15.56 -16.93 -1.93
C LEU A 283 -16.72 -16.06 -2.41
N ILE A 284 -16.44 -14.95 -3.09
CA ILE A 284 -17.45 -14.14 -3.77
C ILE A 284 -17.54 -14.57 -5.25
N ARG A 285 -18.77 -14.80 -5.71
CA ARG A 285 -19.12 -15.01 -7.11
C ARG A 285 -20.06 -13.92 -7.60
N ASP A 286 -19.65 -13.24 -8.65
CA ASP A 286 -20.50 -12.27 -9.35
C ASP A 286 -21.70 -13.00 -9.97
N ARG A 287 -22.89 -12.40 -9.85
CA ARG A 287 -24.13 -12.90 -10.47
C ARG A 287 -24.59 -11.93 -11.53
N PHE A 288 -24.81 -12.45 -12.73
CA PHE A 288 -25.26 -11.68 -13.89
C PHE A 288 -26.71 -12.05 -14.23
N LEU A 289 -27.51 -11.04 -14.55
CA LEU A 289 -28.86 -11.20 -15.08
C LEU A 289 -28.93 -10.41 -16.40
N ASN A 290 -29.32 -11.07 -17.50
CA ASN A 290 -29.35 -10.47 -18.83
C ASN A 290 -28.03 -9.78 -19.23
N GLY A 291 -26.90 -10.41 -18.91
CA GLY A 291 -25.55 -9.88 -19.21
C GLY A 291 -25.08 -8.73 -18.31
N SER A 292 -25.92 -8.20 -17.43
CA SER A 292 -25.56 -7.13 -16.49
C SER A 292 -25.30 -7.68 -15.09
N LEU A 293 -24.34 -7.10 -14.37
CA LEU A 293 -24.08 -7.46 -12.97
C LEU A 293 -25.32 -7.15 -12.12
N TYR A 294 -25.93 -8.21 -11.59
CA TYR A 294 -27.17 -8.16 -10.81
C TYR A 294 -26.88 -8.14 -9.30
N GLY A 295 -25.77 -8.75 -8.88
CA GLY A 295 -25.37 -8.84 -7.50
C GLY A 295 -24.21 -9.80 -7.33
N ALA A 296 -24.03 -10.28 -6.11
CA ALA A 296 -23.02 -11.27 -5.78
C ALA A 296 -23.55 -12.33 -4.82
N GLU A 297 -22.89 -13.47 -4.81
CA GLU A 297 -23.08 -14.56 -3.86
C GLU A 297 -21.75 -14.85 -3.16
N LEU A 298 -21.78 -14.82 -1.83
CA LEU A 298 -20.70 -15.28 -0.98
C LEU A 298 -20.93 -16.73 -0.60
N LEU A 299 -19.87 -17.53 -0.65
CA LEU A 299 -19.89 -18.97 -0.37
C LEU A 299 -18.85 -19.33 0.69
N ILE A 300 -19.27 -20.11 1.68
CA ILE A 300 -18.42 -20.78 2.66
C ILE A 300 -18.55 -22.28 2.38
N ALA A 301 -17.46 -22.90 1.95
CA ALA A 301 -17.47 -24.28 1.43
C ALA A 301 -16.49 -25.21 2.14
N ALA A 302 -15.36 -24.70 2.64
CA ALA A 302 -14.40 -25.52 3.38
C ALA A 302 -15.01 -25.99 4.70
N LYS A 303 -14.86 -27.28 5.02
CA LYS A 303 -15.46 -27.92 6.19
C LYS A 303 -15.14 -27.15 7.48
N GLU A 304 -13.89 -26.76 7.67
CA GLU A 304 -13.42 -26.05 8.86
C GLU A 304 -14.06 -24.67 8.99
N ASP A 305 -14.22 -23.96 7.87
CA ASP A 305 -14.84 -22.63 7.84
C ASP A 305 -16.36 -22.70 8.06
N VAL A 306 -17.01 -23.74 7.54
CA VAL A 306 -18.44 -24.01 7.79
C VAL A 306 -18.70 -24.31 9.26
N LEU A 307 -17.91 -25.21 9.85
CA LEU A 307 -18.01 -25.51 11.29
C LEU A 307 -17.75 -24.26 12.12
N ARG A 308 -16.69 -23.50 11.78
CA ARG A 308 -16.36 -22.23 12.44
C ARG A 308 -17.51 -21.22 12.33
N PHE A 309 -18.18 -21.12 11.17
CA PHE A 309 -19.36 -20.29 11.00
C PHE A 309 -20.50 -20.73 11.93
N ILE A 310 -20.83 -22.03 11.95
CA ILE A 310 -21.95 -22.54 12.74
C ILE A 310 -21.70 -22.32 14.24
N ASP A 311 -20.50 -22.63 14.72
CA ASP A 311 -20.16 -22.52 16.14
C ASP A 311 -20.04 -21.05 16.60
N GLN A 312 -19.41 -20.20 15.77
CA GLN A 312 -19.13 -18.83 16.18
C GLN A 312 -20.25 -17.84 15.83
N ILE A 313 -21.00 -18.04 14.74
CA ILE A 313 -22.03 -17.11 14.27
C ILE A 313 -23.40 -17.78 14.30
N GLY A 314 -23.55 -18.90 13.58
CA GLY A 314 -24.79 -19.66 13.48
C GLY A 314 -25.92 -18.91 12.77
N PHE A 315 -27.11 -19.49 12.88
CA PHE A 315 -28.37 -18.90 12.39
C PHE A 315 -29.37 -18.73 13.53
N TYR A 316 -30.54 -18.21 13.23
CA TYR A 316 -31.67 -18.09 14.13
C TYR A 316 -32.94 -18.69 13.51
N GLY A 317 -33.93 -19.03 14.34
CA GLY A 317 -35.18 -19.67 13.90
C GLY A 317 -34.95 -21.04 13.24
N GLU A 318 -35.77 -21.37 12.23
CA GLU A 318 -35.74 -22.67 11.56
C GLU A 318 -34.37 -23.00 10.91
N LYS A 319 -33.65 -21.98 10.44
CA LYS A 319 -32.33 -22.16 9.82
C LYS A 319 -31.27 -22.64 10.82
N ALA A 320 -31.42 -22.32 12.10
CA ALA A 320 -30.53 -22.83 13.15
C ALA A 320 -30.62 -24.35 13.27
N VAL A 321 -31.82 -24.92 13.19
CA VAL A 321 -32.05 -26.37 13.23
C VAL A 321 -31.42 -27.05 12.01
N LYS A 322 -31.58 -26.47 10.82
CA LYS A 322 -30.97 -26.99 9.59
C LYS A 322 -29.43 -26.96 9.65
N ALA A 323 -28.86 -25.87 10.16
CA ALA A 323 -27.42 -25.74 10.32
C ALA A 323 -26.85 -26.75 11.32
N GLU A 324 -27.58 -27.05 12.40
CA GLU A 324 -27.18 -28.08 13.37
C GLU A 324 -27.16 -29.48 12.73
N ALA A 325 -28.18 -29.81 11.93
CA ALA A 325 -28.19 -31.08 11.20
C ALA A 325 -26.99 -31.21 10.24
N VAL A 326 -26.65 -30.12 9.55
CA VAL A 326 -25.46 -30.06 8.69
C VAL A 326 -24.16 -30.23 9.48
N ARG A 327 -24.05 -29.60 10.65
CA ARG A 327 -22.90 -29.76 11.56
C ARG A 327 -22.67 -31.22 11.92
N GLN A 328 -23.73 -31.94 12.30
CA GLN A 328 -23.64 -33.37 12.65
C GLN A 328 -23.17 -34.22 11.45
N ASN A 329 -23.70 -33.94 10.26
CA ASN A 329 -23.30 -34.66 9.04
C ASN A 329 -21.84 -34.40 8.66
N LEU A 330 -21.34 -33.16 8.81
CA LEU A 330 -19.96 -32.81 8.48
C LEU A 330 -18.92 -33.52 9.35
N TYR A 331 -19.24 -33.84 10.62
CA TYR A 331 -18.35 -34.66 11.45
C TYR A 331 -18.20 -36.09 10.92
N GLN A 332 -19.23 -36.63 10.27
CA GLN A 332 -19.25 -38.00 9.73
C GLN A 332 -18.56 -38.11 8.35
N VAL A 333 -18.44 -36.99 7.61
CA VAL A 333 -17.82 -36.97 6.28
C VAL A 333 -16.30 -36.74 6.42
N ARG A 334 -15.50 -37.69 5.91
CA ARG A 334 -14.08 -37.47 5.56
C ARG A 334 -14.05 -36.56 4.32
N ALA A 335 -13.99 -35.24 4.54
CA ALA A 335 -13.88 -34.30 3.43
C ALA A 335 -12.52 -34.47 2.74
N ALA A 336 -12.50 -34.45 1.41
CA ALA A 336 -11.26 -34.23 0.67
C ALA A 336 -10.76 -32.81 1.00
N GLU A 337 -9.52 -32.71 1.49
CA GLU A 337 -8.90 -31.42 1.82
C GLU A 337 -8.94 -30.51 0.59
N THR A 338 -9.79 -29.49 0.62
CA THR A 338 -9.67 -28.40 -0.34
C THR A 338 -8.52 -27.54 0.18
N GLN A 339 -7.30 -27.82 -0.28
CA GLN A 339 -6.10 -27.12 0.18
C GLN A 339 -6.10 -25.68 -0.35
N LEU A 340 -6.85 -24.81 0.35
CA LEU A 340 -6.59 -23.38 0.33
C LEU A 340 -5.14 -23.17 0.77
N ASP A 341 -4.41 -22.35 0.02
CA ASP A 341 -2.98 -22.13 0.24
C ASP A 341 -2.76 -21.19 1.44
N ARG A 342 -3.04 -21.69 2.64
CA ARG A 342 -3.12 -20.93 3.89
C ARG A 342 -1.88 -21.18 4.74
N VAL A 343 -1.25 -20.09 5.17
CA VAL A 343 -0.13 -20.10 6.13
C VAL A 343 -0.54 -19.24 7.32
N GLY A 344 -0.95 -19.89 8.40
CA GLY A 344 -1.50 -19.22 9.58
C GLY A 344 -2.73 -18.35 9.23
N PRO A 345 -2.70 -17.03 9.52
CA PRO A 345 -3.79 -16.12 9.20
C PRO A 345 -3.72 -15.53 7.78
N VAL A 346 -2.71 -15.89 6.97
CA VAL A 346 -2.55 -15.43 5.58
C VAL A 346 -2.99 -16.52 4.61
N LEU A 347 -3.66 -16.11 3.54
CA LEU A 347 -4.01 -16.95 2.39
C LEU A 347 -3.27 -16.41 1.17
N PHE A 348 -2.56 -17.29 0.46
CA PHE A 348 -1.96 -16.99 -0.84
C PHE A 348 -3.01 -17.20 -1.94
N ASP A 349 -3.79 -16.16 -2.16
CA ASP A 349 -4.94 -16.17 -3.04
C ASP A 349 -4.54 -15.90 -4.50
N ARG A 350 -5.15 -16.62 -5.42
CA ARG A 350 -4.78 -16.59 -6.84
C ARG A 350 -5.31 -15.32 -7.49
N VAL A 351 -4.48 -14.59 -8.23
CA VAL A 351 -4.91 -13.47 -9.06
C VAL A 351 -5.80 -13.99 -10.19
N LYS A 352 -7.03 -13.46 -10.24
CA LYS A 352 -8.09 -13.83 -11.20
C LYS A 352 -8.18 -12.85 -12.36
N SER A 353 -7.96 -11.56 -12.10
CA SER A 353 -7.95 -10.53 -13.15
C SER A 353 -7.12 -9.33 -12.72
N ILE A 354 -6.43 -8.73 -13.69
CA ILE A 354 -5.79 -7.41 -13.56
C ILE A 354 -6.28 -6.59 -14.76
N GLN A 355 -6.85 -5.42 -14.50
CA GLN A 355 -7.39 -4.56 -15.55
C GLN A 355 -7.05 -3.10 -15.23
N PRO A 356 -6.75 -2.26 -16.23
CA PRO A 356 -6.71 -0.82 -16.03
C PRO A 356 -8.03 -0.34 -15.42
N SER A 357 -7.94 0.47 -14.38
CA SER A 357 -9.08 1.17 -13.77
C SER A 357 -9.02 2.65 -14.18
N ARG A 358 -9.50 3.53 -13.31
CA ARG A 358 -9.43 4.99 -13.46
C ARG A 358 -8.03 5.56 -13.21
N VAL A 359 -7.80 6.75 -13.75
CA VAL A 359 -6.76 7.67 -13.27
C VAL A 359 -7.35 8.47 -12.11
N ALA A 360 -6.68 8.45 -10.95
CA ALA A 360 -7.16 9.13 -9.74
C ALA A 360 -5.99 9.45 -8.80
N PRO A 361 -6.14 10.43 -7.87
CA PRO A 361 -5.13 10.70 -6.85
C PRO A 361 -4.73 9.42 -6.13
N VAL A 362 -3.42 9.26 -5.92
CA VAL A 362 -2.85 8.05 -5.34
C VAL A 362 -2.17 8.35 -4.02
N PHE A 363 -2.30 7.41 -3.09
CA PHE A 363 -1.94 7.59 -1.70
C PHE A 363 -0.94 6.54 -1.25
N ASP A 364 -0.05 6.88 -0.34
CA ASP A 364 0.88 5.93 0.28
C ASP A 364 1.06 6.20 1.78
N LEU A 365 1.50 5.17 2.50
CA LEU A 365 1.78 5.20 3.93
C LEU A 365 3.18 4.67 4.18
N THR A 366 3.84 5.20 5.20
CA THR A 366 5.10 4.63 5.68
C THR A 366 4.91 4.09 7.09
N VAL A 367 5.26 2.82 7.27
CA VAL A 367 5.24 2.09 8.54
C VAL A 367 6.67 1.63 8.84
N GLU A 368 7.23 2.08 9.95
CA GLU A 368 8.66 1.95 10.29
C GLU A 368 9.08 0.55 10.72
N GLU A 369 8.22 -0.19 11.43
CA GLU A 369 8.66 -1.46 12.05
C GLU A 369 8.59 -2.65 11.10
N THR A 370 7.68 -2.64 10.13
CA THR A 370 7.33 -3.83 9.34
C THR A 370 7.34 -3.61 7.83
N HIS A 371 7.43 -2.36 7.39
CA HIS A 371 7.54 -1.97 5.98
C HIS A 371 6.43 -2.47 5.05
N ASN A 372 5.29 -2.84 5.64
CA ASN A 372 4.10 -3.23 4.93
C ASN A 372 2.87 -2.77 5.70
N PHE A 373 1.72 -2.81 5.04
CA PHE A 373 0.43 -2.60 5.68
C PHE A 373 -0.67 -3.41 4.99
N VAL A 374 -1.81 -3.53 5.67
CA VAL A 374 -2.98 -4.24 5.17
C VAL A 374 -4.03 -3.28 4.64
N ALA A 375 -4.38 -3.40 3.37
CA ALA A 375 -5.48 -2.66 2.75
C ALA A 375 -6.35 -3.57 1.87
N ASN A 376 -7.68 -3.47 1.99
CA ASN A 376 -8.64 -4.39 1.35
C ASN A 376 -8.28 -5.88 1.56
N ASP A 377 -7.76 -6.20 2.75
CA ASP A 377 -7.20 -7.51 3.12
C ASP A 377 -5.88 -7.90 2.43
N PHE A 378 -5.33 -7.13 1.48
CA PHE A 378 -4.02 -7.42 0.86
C PHE A 378 -2.87 -6.96 1.76
N VAL A 379 -1.78 -7.74 1.78
CA VAL A 379 -0.51 -7.34 2.41
C VAL A 379 0.38 -6.67 1.37
N LEU A 380 0.73 -5.40 1.60
CA LEU A 380 1.30 -4.49 0.59
C LEU A 380 2.55 -3.79 1.13
N HIS A 381 3.56 -3.59 0.28
CA HIS A 381 4.88 -3.07 0.68
C HIS A 381 4.95 -1.53 0.65
N ASN A 382 5.77 -0.93 1.53
CA ASN A 382 6.06 0.50 1.55
C ASN A 382 7.00 0.93 0.39
N SER A 383 7.20 2.23 0.13
CA SER A 383 8.11 2.67 -0.94
C SER A 383 9.59 2.75 -0.53
N THR A 384 10.54 2.26 -1.36
CA THR A 384 11.91 2.81 -1.56
C THR A 384 12.72 2.18 -2.72
N PHE A 385 13.46 3.01 -3.47
CA PHE A 385 14.23 2.63 -4.68
C PHE A 385 15.66 2.17 -4.36
N CYS A 386 16.46 2.99 -3.66
CA CYS A 386 17.87 2.68 -3.36
C CYS A 386 18.06 1.54 -2.35
N SER A 387 17.03 1.19 -1.56
CA SER A 387 17.04 0.06 -0.62
C SER A 387 17.14 -1.29 -1.32
N GLN A 388 16.87 -1.35 -2.62
CA GLN A 388 16.94 -2.57 -3.43
C GLN A 388 18.36 -2.91 -3.91
N ALA A 389 19.35 -2.05 -3.61
CA ALA A 389 20.74 -2.35 -3.95
C ALA A 389 21.31 -3.50 -3.11
N ASP A 390 22.09 -4.38 -3.76
CA ASP A 390 22.65 -5.57 -3.12
C ASP A 390 23.55 -5.18 -1.93
N GLY A 391 23.26 -5.75 -0.76
CA GLY A 391 23.97 -5.48 0.48
C GLY A 391 24.10 -3.99 0.83
N ALA A 392 23.01 -3.22 0.72
CA ALA A 392 23.02 -1.78 0.98
C ALA A 392 23.07 -1.42 2.47
N VAL A 393 23.97 -0.48 2.83
CA VAL A 393 24.00 0.23 4.11
C VAL A 393 23.88 1.74 3.86
N PHE A 394 23.04 2.42 4.64
CA PHE A 394 22.77 3.85 4.51
C PHE A 394 23.47 4.64 5.63
N LEU A 395 24.25 5.64 5.24
CA LEU A 395 24.76 6.69 6.11
C LEU A 395 23.71 7.81 6.10
N ALA A 396 22.81 7.78 7.09
CA ALA A 396 21.62 8.61 7.15
C ALA A 396 21.94 9.97 7.77
N THR A 397 22.05 11.02 6.98
CA THR A 397 22.34 12.39 7.44
C THR A 397 21.08 13.19 7.75
N GLU A 398 19.91 12.58 7.56
CA GLU A 398 18.60 13.13 7.87
C GLU A 398 17.66 12.01 8.35
N PRO A 399 16.59 12.34 9.11
CA PRO A 399 15.69 11.33 9.66
C PRO A 399 14.79 10.62 8.62
N GLY A 400 15.03 10.83 7.33
CA GLY A 400 14.22 10.31 6.22
C GLY A 400 14.26 8.79 6.04
N LEU A 401 15.26 8.12 6.64
CA LEU A 401 15.49 6.67 6.53
C LEU A 401 15.08 5.87 7.76
N ASN A 402 14.69 6.54 8.84
CA ASN A 402 14.24 5.91 10.08
C ASN A 402 13.06 4.93 9.86
N ALA A 403 12.39 5.05 8.71
CA ALA A 403 11.20 4.31 8.34
C ALA A 403 11.43 3.16 7.35
N LEU A 404 12.68 2.75 7.09
CA LEU A 404 13.05 1.70 6.12
C LEU A 404 13.83 0.53 6.74
N GLU A 405 13.58 -0.71 6.26
CA GLU A 405 14.36 -1.91 6.61
C GLU A 405 15.68 -1.89 5.84
N VAL A 406 16.54 -1.00 6.25
CA VAL A 406 17.87 -0.83 5.67
C VAL A 406 18.86 -0.85 6.81
N PHE A 407 20.03 -1.42 6.57
CA PHE A 407 21.13 -1.20 7.47
C PHE A 407 21.43 0.29 7.44
N GLN A 408 21.30 0.99 8.56
CA GLN A 408 21.57 2.41 8.60
C GLN A 408 22.46 2.79 9.79
N VAL A 409 23.27 3.81 9.55
CA VAL A 409 24.09 4.48 10.56
C VAL A 409 23.61 5.94 10.60
N PRO A 410 22.99 6.39 11.69
CA PRO A 410 22.66 7.79 11.86
C PRO A 410 23.93 8.64 11.88
N ILE A 411 23.98 9.64 11.00
CA ILE A 411 25.07 10.60 10.88
C ILE A 411 24.52 11.95 11.30
N LEU A 412 24.91 12.43 12.49
CA LEU A 412 24.46 13.71 13.03
C LEU A 412 25.54 14.79 12.90
N SER A 413 26.75 14.40 12.51
CA SER A 413 27.92 15.26 12.38
C SER A 413 28.89 14.71 11.33
N TRP A 414 29.88 15.53 10.93
CA TRP A 414 30.93 15.08 10.02
C TRP A 414 31.84 14.06 10.70
N GLU A 415 32.05 14.19 12.01
CA GLU A 415 32.80 13.24 12.82
C GLU A 415 32.16 11.85 12.80
N ASP A 416 30.82 11.74 12.88
CA ASP A 416 30.10 10.47 12.75
C ASP A 416 30.31 9.87 11.36
N LEU A 417 30.26 10.70 10.32
CA LEU A 417 30.51 10.24 8.94
C LEU A 417 31.93 9.71 8.80
N LEU A 418 32.93 10.40 9.35
CA LEU A 418 34.33 9.96 9.33
C LEU A 418 34.52 8.63 10.06
N ALA A 419 33.83 8.43 11.20
CA ALA A 419 33.87 7.18 11.95
C ALA A 419 33.26 6.02 11.14
N ALA A 420 32.07 6.22 10.58
CA ALA A 420 31.42 5.22 9.72
C ALA A 420 32.28 4.87 8.49
N CYS A 421 32.90 5.88 7.85
CA CYS A 421 33.83 5.66 6.73
C CYS A 421 35.07 4.85 7.14
N ALA A 422 35.57 5.04 8.36
CA ALA A 422 36.70 4.28 8.88
C ALA A 422 36.33 2.79 9.06
N GLU A 423 35.18 2.50 9.66
CA GLU A 423 34.68 1.14 9.83
C GLU A 423 34.44 0.43 8.49
N ILE A 424 33.83 1.13 7.53
CA ILE A 424 33.65 0.61 6.16
C ILE A 424 35.02 0.31 5.52
N SER A 425 36.02 1.18 5.73
CA SER A 425 37.37 0.97 5.20
C SER A 425 38.10 -0.22 5.82
N GLU A 426 37.75 -0.64 7.04
CA GLU A 426 38.31 -1.84 7.68
C GLU A 426 37.83 -3.14 7.02
N GLY A 427 36.69 -3.11 6.34
CA GLY A 427 36.15 -4.23 5.56
C GLY A 427 35.63 -5.41 6.40
N LYS A 428 35.39 -5.23 7.70
CA LYS A 428 34.84 -6.25 8.61
C LYS A 428 33.30 -6.31 8.57
N HIS A 429 32.71 -6.25 7.38
CA HIS A 429 31.26 -6.27 7.18
C HIS A 429 30.87 -7.01 5.89
N THR A 430 29.57 -7.30 5.73
CA THR A 430 29.01 -8.01 4.57
C THR A 430 28.40 -7.09 3.52
N PHE A 431 28.31 -5.78 3.79
CA PHE A 431 27.75 -4.80 2.85
C PHE A 431 28.56 -4.69 1.56
N LYS A 432 27.84 -4.49 0.45
CA LYS A 432 28.40 -4.31 -0.90
C LYS A 432 28.12 -2.92 -1.47
N THR A 433 27.14 -2.21 -0.93
CA THR A 433 26.76 -0.87 -1.37
C THR A 433 26.64 0.06 -0.16
N VAL A 434 27.28 1.21 -0.22
CA VAL A 434 27.19 2.29 0.77
C VAL A 434 26.37 3.41 0.16
N VAL A 435 25.31 3.83 0.83
CA VAL A 435 24.41 4.90 0.39
C VAL A 435 24.57 6.09 1.33
N ILE A 436 24.80 7.30 0.83
CA ILE A 436 24.76 8.53 1.63
C ILE A 436 23.46 9.26 1.32
N ASP A 437 22.60 9.40 2.33
CA ASP A 437 21.27 10.02 2.19
C ASP A 437 21.02 11.06 3.29
N THR A 438 21.03 12.35 3.00
CA THR A 438 21.35 13.03 1.72
C THR A 438 22.79 13.55 1.69
N ILE A 439 23.42 13.52 0.51
CA ILE A 439 24.76 14.11 0.30
C ILE A 439 24.77 15.63 0.55
N ASP A 440 23.61 16.28 0.44
CA ASP A 440 23.39 17.69 0.75
C ASP A 440 23.68 17.99 2.23
N ASN A 441 23.09 17.19 3.13
CA ASN A 441 23.31 17.33 4.57
C ASN A 441 24.72 16.88 4.99
N ALA A 442 25.30 15.88 4.33
CA ALA A 442 26.71 15.53 4.54
C ALA A 442 27.65 16.71 4.27
N TYR A 443 27.43 17.48 3.18
CA TYR A 443 28.22 18.67 2.88
C TYR A 443 28.03 19.77 3.93
N LYS A 444 26.80 19.95 4.43
CA LYS A 444 26.51 20.89 5.52
C LYS A 444 27.29 20.52 6.79
N PHE A 445 27.27 19.25 7.20
CA PHE A 445 28.06 18.79 8.34
C PHE A 445 29.56 19.00 8.15
N CYS A 446 30.09 18.75 6.95
CA CYS A 446 31.49 19.05 6.63
C CYS A 446 31.82 20.54 6.81
N THR A 447 30.90 21.41 6.42
CA THR A 447 31.04 22.86 6.55
C THR A 447 31.12 23.24 8.03
N GLU A 448 30.14 22.79 8.83
CA GLU A 448 30.08 23.04 10.28
C GLU A 448 31.33 22.52 11.01
N TYR A 449 31.83 21.35 10.63
CA TYR A 449 33.06 20.76 11.17
C TYR A 449 34.28 21.66 10.94
N ILE A 450 34.47 22.16 9.72
CA ILE A 450 35.58 23.06 9.40
C ILE A 450 35.43 24.39 10.13
N LEU A 451 34.24 24.99 10.13
CA LEU A 451 33.99 26.25 10.84
C LEU A 451 34.34 26.13 12.32
N ARG A 452 33.91 25.05 12.99
CA ARG A 452 34.26 24.74 14.38
C ARG A 452 35.77 24.56 14.57
N LYS A 453 36.43 23.82 13.68
CA LYS A 453 37.87 23.55 13.74
C LYS A 453 38.73 24.82 13.63
N TYR A 454 38.29 25.79 12.83
CA TYR A 454 38.99 27.06 12.64
C TYR A 454 38.46 28.19 13.53
N LYS A 455 37.44 27.93 14.36
CA LYS A 455 36.80 28.90 15.28
C LYS A 455 36.27 30.14 14.55
N VAL A 456 35.58 29.93 13.44
CA VAL A 456 34.94 30.98 12.62
C VAL A 456 33.45 30.70 12.47
N GLU A 457 32.63 31.73 12.26
CA GLU A 457 31.17 31.60 12.18
C GLU A 457 30.70 31.38 10.73
N HIS A 458 31.42 31.95 9.76
CA HIS A 458 31.11 31.82 8.34
C HIS A 458 32.38 31.57 7.50
N GLU A 459 32.26 30.90 6.35
CA GLU A 459 33.41 30.54 5.50
C GLU A 459 34.15 31.76 4.95
N SER A 460 33.48 32.91 4.91
CA SER A 460 34.04 34.21 4.50
C SER A 460 34.91 34.88 5.56
N ASP A 461 34.85 34.44 6.81
CA ASP A 461 35.65 35.03 7.91
C ASP A 461 37.14 34.65 7.78
N LEU A 462 37.41 33.58 7.02
CA LEU A 462 38.74 33.23 6.56
C LEU A 462 39.10 34.04 5.31
N ALA A 463 40.41 34.30 5.13
CA ALA A 463 40.94 35.03 3.97
C ALA A 463 40.27 34.60 2.65
N TYR A 464 39.97 35.56 1.78
CA TYR A 464 39.08 35.41 0.63
C TYR A 464 39.16 34.05 -0.08
N GLY A 465 38.06 33.28 -0.03
CA GLY A 465 37.92 31.98 -0.68
C GLY A 465 38.60 30.79 0.01
N LYS A 466 39.44 31.03 1.03
CA LYS A 466 40.18 30.00 1.77
C LYS A 466 39.25 29.09 2.58
N GLY A 467 38.21 29.63 3.22
CA GLY A 467 37.24 28.82 3.98
C GLY A 467 36.51 27.82 3.10
N TYR A 468 35.91 28.28 2.00
CA TYR A 468 35.28 27.41 1.01
C TYR A 468 36.25 26.37 0.42
N ALA A 469 37.49 26.74 0.15
CA ALA A 469 38.48 25.80 -0.37
C ALA A 469 38.79 24.67 0.63
N ILE A 470 38.92 24.99 1.91
CA ILE A 470 39.18 24.00 2.96
C ILE A 470 37.99 23.02 3.09
N VAL A 471 36.75 23.53 3.13
CA VAL A 471 35.54 22.69 3.18
C VAL A 471 35.48 21.74 1.98
N ASN A 472 35.62 22.29 0.77
CA ASN A 472 35.56 21.49 -0.46
C ASN A 472 36.67 20.43 -0.52
N ASN A 473 37.90 20.77 -0.08
CA ASN A 473 39.02 19.82 -0.05
C ASN A 473 38.76 18.67 0.94
N GLU A 474 38.20 18.98 2.11
CA GLU A 474 37.89 17.95 3.12
C GLU A 474 36.75 17.04 2.64
N PHE A 475 35.68 17.62 2.10
CA PHE A 475 34.56 16.88 1.53
C PHE A 475 35.03 15.97 0.38
N GLN A 476 35.82 16.50 -0.56
CA GLN A 476 36.39 15.75 -1.66
C GLN A 476 37.29 14.61 -1.18
N ARG A 477 38.15 14.86 -0.18
CA ARG A 477 39.08 13.86 0.36
C ARG A 477 38.34 12.63 0.87
N VAL A 478 37.25 12.82 1.63
CA VAL A 478 36.46 11.72 2.20
C VAL A 478 35.72 10.95 1.12
N LEU A 479 34.99 11.64 0.25
CA LEU A 479 34.26 11.00 -0.84
C LEU A 479 35.18 10.23 -1.81
N THR A 480 36.33 10.81 -2.14
CA THR A 480 37.33 10.16 -2.99
C THR A 480 37.80 8.86 -2.35
N LYS A 481 38.09 8.86 -1.05
CA LYS A 481 38.53 7.66 -0.33
C LYS A 481 37.45 6.56 -0.39
N LEU A 482 36.19 6.90 -0.15
CA LEU A 482 35.07 5.95 -0.25
C LEU A 482 34.91 5.37 -1.67
N ALA A 483 35.01 6.21 -2.70
CA ALA A 483 34.88 5.79 -4.09
C ALA A 483 36.00 4.82 -4.56
N PHE A 484 37.14 4.80 -3.87
CA PHE A 484 38.23 3.86 -4.12
C PHE A 484 38.09 2.51 -3.39
N LEU A 485 37.12 2.38 -2.48
CA LEU A 485 36.83 1.11 -1.82
C LEU A 485 36.13 0.13 -2.78
N PRO A 486 36.21 -1.19 -2.53
CA PRO A 486 35.55 -2.20 -3.36
C PRO A 486 34.04 -2.32 -3.04
N TYR A 487 33.35 -1.19 -2.90
CA TYR A 487 31.92 -1.09 -2.59
C TYR A 487 31.25 -0.10 -3.53
N GLY A 488 29.98 -0.32 -3.84
CA GLY A 488 29.18 0.63 -4.61
C GLY A 488 28.93 1.85 -3.74
N LEU A 489 29.09 3.06 -4.28
CA LEU A 489 28.87 4.30 -3.53
C LEU A 489 27.71 5.07 -4.14
N TYR A 490 26.55 5.05 -3.48
CA TYR A 490 25.35 5.75 -3.95
C TYR A 490 25.18 7.04 -3.16
N LEU A 491 25.02 8.15 -3.85
CA LEU A 491 24.82 9.46 -3.26
C LEU A 491 23.41 9.92 -3.60
N ILE A 492 22.60 10.28 -2.61
CA ILE A 492 21.22 10.76 -2.82
C ILE A 492 21.18 12.26 -2.57
N SER A 493 20.59 13.01 -3.50
CA SER A 493 20.37 14.46 -3.38
C SER A 493 18.95 14.84 -3.79
N HIS A 494 18.44 15.96 -3.30
CA HIS A 494 17.20 16.54 -3.85
C HIS A 494 17.47 17.35 -5.12
N ALA A 495 16.44 17.55 -5.95
CA ALA A 495 16.50 18.43 -7.10
C ALA A 495 16.04 19.86 -6.76
N LYS A 496 16.72 20.86 -7.34
CA LYS A 496 16.30 22.27 -7.35
C LYS A 496 16.43 22.86 -8.75
N GLU A 497 15.67 23.92 -9.00
CA GLU A 497 15.76 24.71 -10.22
C GLU A 497 16.76 25.85 -10.05
N ILE A 498 17.59 26.09 -11.08
CA ILE A 498 18.45 27.28 -11.18
C ILE A 498 18.22 27.97 -12.52
N GLU A 499 18.26 29.30 -12.53
CA GLU A 499 18.30 30.06 -13.78
C GLU A 499 19.74 30.13 -14.30
N VAL A 500 19.93 29.77 -15.56
CA VAL A 500 21.22 29.88 -16.25
C VAL A 500 21.10 30.98 -17.30
N GLU A 501 21.87 32.05 -17.11
CA GLU A 501 21.95 33.15 -18.07
C GLU A 501 23.05 32.89 -19.09
N THR A 502 22.69 32.88 -20.37
CA THR A 502 23.63 32.73 -21.49
C THR A 502 23.56 33.94 -22.40
N ARG A 503 24.56 34.07 -23.29
CA ARG A 503 24.59 35.10 -24.33
C ARG A 503 23.35 35.13 -25.23
N THR A 504 22.60 34.03 -25.30
CA THR A 504 21.44 33.81 -26.19
C THR A 504 20.10 33.78 -25.45
N GLY A 505 20.08 33.93 -24.12
CA GLY A 505 18.85 33.93 -23.31
C GLY A 505 19.01 33.28 -21.94
N LYS A 506 17.94 33.34 -21.13
CA LYS A 506 17.84 32.65 -19.83
C LYS A 506 17.06 31.35 -20.00
N TYR A 507 17.50 30.29 -19.34
CA TYR A 507 16.73 29.05 -19.25
C TYR A 507 16.85 28.44 -17.85
N THR A 508 15.83 27.69 -17.46
CA THR A 508 15.81 26.96 -16.20
C THR A 508 16.51 25.62 -16.35
N ARG A 509 17.35 25.27 -15.38
CA ARG A 509 18.05 23.99 -15.32
C ARG A 509 17.83 23.34 -13.96
N ILE A 510 17.47 22.06 -13.98
CA ILE A 510 17.27 21.24 -12.79
C ILE A 510 18.58 20.58 -12.40
N VAL A 511 18.98 20.77 -11.15
CA VAL A 511 20.28 20.36 -10.62
C VAL A 511 20.14 19.81 -9.20
N PRO A 512 21.08 18.98 -8.73
CA PRO A 512 21.21 18.65 -7.31
C PRO A 512 21.24 19.89 -6.41
N THR A 513 20.72 19.74 -5.19
CA THR A 513 20.59 20.86 -4.23
C THR A 513 21.95 21.33 -3.69
N LEU A 514 22.99 20.52 -3.88
CA LEU A 514 24.39 20.83 -3.57
C LEU A 514 24.83 22.23 -4.04
N PRO A 515 25.69 22.92 -3.24
CA PRO A 515 26.37 24.14 -3.68
C PRO A 515 27.23 23.90 -4.93
N GLU A 516 27.40 24.92 -5.77
CA GLU A 516 28.00 24.77 -7.11
C GLU A 516 29.37 24.06 -7.09
N LYS A 517 30.28 24.45 -6.18
CA LYS A 517 31.62 23.83 -6.08
C LYS A 517 31.54 22.37 -5.61
N ALA A 518 30.72 22.09 -4.60
CA ALA A 518 30.49 20.74 -4.09
C ALA A 518 29.86 19.85 -5.16
N ARG A 519 28.87 20.37 -5.89
CA ARG A 519 28.22 19.70 -7.01
C ARG A 519 29.22 19.33 -8.10
N LYS A 520 30.10 20.26 -8.50
CA LYS A 520 31.17 19.99 -9.48
C LYS A 520 32.12 18.87 -9.02
N ILE A 521 32.44 18.81 -7.73
CA ILE A 521 33.24 17.71 -7.16
C ILE A 521 32.52 16.37 -7.33
N VAL A 522 31.24 16.29 -6.89
CA VAL A 522 30.46 15.05 -6.97
C VAL A 522 30.27 14.61 -8.43
N LEU A 523 29.84 15.50 -9.32
CA LEU A 523 29.67 15.22 -10.75
C LEU A 523 30.98 14.80 -11.43
N GLY A 524 32.11 15.36 -10.98
CA GLY A 524 33.44 15.00 -11.46
C GLY A 524 33.87 13.60 -11.04
N MET A 525 33.43 13.13 -9.88
CA MET A 525 33.83 11.87 -9.28
C MET A 525 32.95 10.69 -9.70
N VAL A 526 31.63 10.87 -9.79
CA VAL A 526 30.68 9.76 -9.99
C VAL A 526 30.80 9.14 -11.39
N ASP A 527 30.51 7.85 -11.49
CA ASP A 527 30.42 7.11 -12.75
C ASP A 527 29.09 7.39 -13.48
N MET A 528 28.03 7.61 -12.70
CA MET A 528 26.69 7.92 -13.21
C MET A 528 26.05 9.07 -12.43
N VAL A 529 25.34 9.93 -13.15
CA VAL A 529 24.46 10.98 -12.65
C VAL A 529 23.07 10.69 -13.18
N LEU A 530 22.17 10.28 -12.29
CA LEU A 530 20.85 9.78 -12.62
C LEU A 530 19.79 10.72 -12.06
N TYR A 531 19.05 11.34 -12.99
CA TYR A 531 17.98 12.27 -12.65
C TYR A 531 16.63 11.56 -12.69
N CYS A 532 15.96 11.49 -11.55
CA CYS A 532 14.62 10.92 -11.39
C CYS A 532 13.58 12.01 -11.64
N ASP A 533 12.79 11.83 -12.71
CA ASP A 533 11.89 12.84 -13.28
C ASP A 533 10.53 12.24 -13.66
N LEU A 534 9.57 13.11 -13.96
CA LEU A 534 8.27 12.79 -14.52
C LEU A 534 8.23 13.18 -16.00
N ASP A 535 8.27 12.18 -16.89
CA ASP A 535 8.10 12.34 -18.33
C ASP A 535 6.61 12.48 -18.67
N VAL A 536 6.19 13.68 -19.05
CA VAL A 536 4.80 13.96 -19.43
C VAL A 536 4.69 13.87 -20.96
N SER A 537 4.02 12.83 -21.44
CA SER A 537 3.81 12.57 -22.88
C SER A 537 2.33 12.72 -23.25
N ALA A 538 2.05 13.21 -24.45
CA ALA A 538 0.67 13.29 -24.95
C ALA A 538 0.23 11.91 -25.47
N GLY A 539 -0.83 11.37 -24.90
CA GLY A 539 -1.52 10.17 -25.38
C GLY A 539 -2.25 10.43 -26.69
N ALA A 540 -2.65 9.35 -27.37
CA ALA A 540 -3.32 9.39 -28.67
C ALA A 540 -4.61 10.24 -28.69
N ASP A 541 -5.26 10.42 -27.53
CA ASP A 541 -6.52 11.14 -27.36
C ASP A 541 -6.36 12.51 -26.65
N GLY A 542 -5.14 13.02 -26.50
CA GLY A 542 -4.86 14.29 -25.84
C GLY A 542 -4.75 14.24 -24.30
N GLU A 543 -4.83 13.04 -23.71
CA GLU A 543 -4.56 12.82 -22.28
C GLU A 543 -3.06 12.92 -21.97
N GLN A 544 -2.69 13.56 -20.85
CA GLN A 544 -1.29 13.61 -20.40
C GLN A 544 -0.93 12.30 -19.69
N ILE A 545 -0.04 11.51 -20.29
CA ILE A 545 0.54 10.31 -19.70
C ILE A 545 1.82 10.71 -18.97
N ILE A 546 1.75 10.74 -17.65
CA ILE A 546 2.90 11.00 -16.77
C ILE A 546 3.60 9.68 -16.47
N ARG A 547 4.88 9.55 -16.84
CA ARG A 547 5.72 8.37 -16.58
C ARG A 547 6.90 8.75 -15.72
N ARG A 548 7.18 7.93 -14.71
CA ARG A 548 8.35 8.11 -13.84
C ARG A 548 9.58 7.55 -14.53
N VAL A 549 10.60 8.37 -14.69
CA VAL A 549 11.78 8.00 -15.47
C VAL A 549 13.08 8.37 -14.77
N ILE A 550 14.13 7.63 -15.13
CA ILE A 550 15.52 7.94 -14.86
C ILE A 550 16.10 8.47 -16.16
N ARG A 551 16.45 9.75 -16.19
CA ARG A 551 17.24 10.33 -17.29
C ARG A 551 18.70 9.99 -17.04
N THR A 552 19.38 9.43 -18.05
CA THR A 552 20.77 8.96 -17.92
C THR A 552 21.75 9.70 -18.82
N LYS A 553 21.26 10.57 -19.71
CA LYS A 553 22.09 11.32 -20.66
C LYS A 553 22.01 12.83 -20.40
N PRO A 554 23.07 13.59 -20.70
CA PRO A 554 23.08 15.04 -20.47
C PRO A 554 21.98 15.76 -21.25
N SER A 555 21.42 16.80 -20.65
CA SER A 555 20.45 17.70 -21.28
C SER A 555 20.80 19.16 -20.97
N LEU A 556 20.25 20.07 -21.78
CA LEU A 556 20.29 21.50 -21.48
C LEU A 556 19.53 21.81 -20.17
N TYR A 557 18.44 21.09 -19.92
CA TYR A 557 17.48 21.40 -18.85
C TYR A 557 17.71 20.64 -17.55
N TYR A 558 18.58 19.62 -17.53
CA TYR A 558 18.93 18.88 -16.31
C TYR A 558 20.37 18.34 -16.36
N GLU A 559 20.92 17.95 -15.21
CA GLU A 559 22.25 17.33 -15.10
C GLU A 559 22.14 15.81 -14.98
N ALA A 560 22.32 15.07 -16.08
CA ALA A 560 22.42 13.61 -16.05
C ALA A 560 23.59 13.13 -16.92
N GLY A 561 24.04 11.90 -16.73
CA GLY A 561 25.15 11.33 -17.48
C GLY A 561 25.52 9.92 -17.05
N ASP A 562 25.97 9.11 -18.00
CA ASP A 562 26.42 7.74 -17.76
C ASP A 562 27.78 7.55 -18.43
N ARG A 563 28.85 7.50 -17.64
CA ARG A 563 30.22 7.30 -18.14
C ARG A 563 30.49 5.86 -18.57
N THR A 564 29.67 4.91 -18.13
CA THR A 564 29.80 3.52 -18.54
C THR A 564 29.33 3.31 -19.99
N GLY A 565 28.47 4.22 -20.49
CA GLY A 565 27.89 4.15 -21.82
C GLY A 565 26.87 3.03 -22.01
N ARG A 566 26.47 2.37 -20.91
CA ARG A 566 25.59 1.18 -20.92
C ARG A 566 24.11 1.53 -20.93
N LEU A 567 23.74 2.68 -20.36
CA LEU A 567 22.35 3.02 -20.13
C LEU A 567 21.71 3.72 -21.36
N PRO A 568 20.42 3.42 -21.66
CA PRO A 568 19.66 4.15 -22.67
C PRO A 568 19.29 5.56 -22.18
N GLU A 569 18.84 6.44 -23.08
CA GLU A 569 18.54 7.85 -22.76
C GLU A 569 17.63 8.03 -21.54
N THR A 570 16.57 7.22 -21.50
CA THR A 570 15.56 7.23 -20.45
C THR A 570 15.25 5.79 -20.05
N ILE A 571 15.19 5.52 -18.75
CA ILE A 571 14.75 4.24 -18.17
C ILE A 571 13.51 4.55 -17.33
N GLU A 572 12.57 3.62 -17.19
CA GLU A 572 11.52 3.78 -16.19
C GLU A 572 12.10 3.74 -14.77
N LEU A 573 11.52 4.48 -13.82
CA LEU A 573 12.00 4.53 -12.43
C LEU A 573 11.67 3.23 -11.68
N ASP A 574 12.41 2.18 -12.01
CA ASP A 574 12.33 0.84 -11.45
C ASP A 574 13.75 0.24 -11.35
N TYR A 575 14.09 -0.32 -10.18
CA TYR A 575 15.45 -0.77 -9.90
C TYR A 575 15.84 -2.00 -10.73
N ARG A 576 14.89 -2.88 -11.03
CA ARG A 576 15.10 -4.05 -11.88
C ARG A 576 15.31 -3.64 -13.33
N LYS A 577 14.52 -2.71 -13.86
CA LYS A 577 14.73 -2.16 -15.22
C LYS A 577 16.07 -1.44 -15.35
N PHE A 578 16.50 -0.73 -14.31
CA PHE A 578 17.84 -0.16 -14.23
C PHE A 578 18.93 -1.24 -14.28
N LEU A 579 18.80 -2.32 -13.49
CA LEU A 579 19.71 -3.46 -13.50
C LEU A 579 19.77 -4.15 -14.87
N GLU A 580 18.62 -4.43 -15.47
CA GLU A 580 18.50 -5.06 -16.79
C GLU A 580 19.15 -4.19 -17.88
N ALA A 581 18.90 -2.88 -17.87
CA ALA A 581 19.55 -1.94 -18.79
C ALA A 581 21.07 -1.91 -18.61
N PHE A 582 21.56 -1.94 -17.37
CA PHE A 582 22.99 -1.96 -17.07
C PHE A 582 23.67 -3.27 -17.48
N GLN A 583 23.01 -4.41 -17.27
CA GLN A 583 23.53 -5.76 -17.57
C GLN A 583 23.46 -6.11 -19.06
N SER A 584 22.37 -5.74 -19.73
CA SER A 584 22.16 -6.04 -21.16
C SER A 584 23.23 -5.42 -22.07
N ALA A 585 23.75 -4.25 -21.72
CA ALA A 585 24.82 -3.59 -22.46
C ALA A 585 26.23 -4.11 -22.16
N ALA A 586 26.42 -4.97 -21.14
CA ALA A 586 27.72 -5.57 -20.82
C ALA A 586 28.24 -6.53 -21.91
N GLY A 587 27.37 -6.97 -22.84
CA GLY A 587 27.71 -7.82 -23.99
C GLY A 587 28.02 -7.09 -25.31
N ALA A 588 27.86 -5.75 -25.38
CA ALA A 588 28.08 -4.99 -26.60
C ALA A 588 29.43 -4.23 -26.54
N PRO A 589 30.32 -4.35 -27.55
CA PRO A 589 31.60 -3.66 -27.53
C PRO A 589 31.39 -2.14 -27.58
N VAL A 590 31.96 -1.43 -26.61
CA VAL A 590 31.97 0.03 -26.52
C VAL A 590 32.57 0.61 -27.80
N LYS A 591 31.76 1.28 -28.63
CA LYS A 591 32.28 2.07 -29.76
C LYS A 591 33.09 3.23 -29.19
N ALA A 592 34.39 3.22 -29.45
CA ALA A 592 35.28 4.33 -29.12
C ALA A 592 34.74 5.64 -29.70
N GLN A 593 34.52 6.64 -28.84
CA GLN A 593 34.25 8.01 -29.27
C GLN A 593 35.42 8.50 -30.11
N ALA A 594 35.16 8.82 -31.38
CA ALA A 594 36.13 9.41 -32.27
C ALA A 594 36.55 10.78 -31.74
N ALA A 595 37.83 10.92 -31.39
CA ALA A 595 38.44 12.21 -31.12
C ALA A 595 38.26 13.12 -32.34
N GLY A 596 37.55 14.23 -32.15
CA GLY A 596 37.39 15.26 -33.17
C GLY A 596 38.75 15.81 -33.57
N LYS A 597 39.13 15.59 -34.83
CA LYS A 597 40.21 16.33 -35.47
C LYS A 597 39.79 17.79 -35.55
N GLN A 598 40.51 18.65 -34.84
CA GLN A 598 40.59 20.07 -35.16
C GLN A 598 41.21 20.20 -36.55
N ALA A 599 40.45 20.73 -37.50
CA ALA A 599 40.98 21.27 -38.73
C ALA A 599 41.30 22.76 -38.50
N LYS A 600 42.50 23.14 -38.91
CA LYS A 600 43.01 24.52 -38.96
C LYS A 600 42.16 25.42 -39.85
#